data_AF-A0A1W1VML4-F1
#
_entry.id   AF-A0A1W1VML4-F1
#
_cell.length_a   1.000
_cell.length_b   1.000
_cell.length_c   1.000
_cell.angle_alpha   90.00
_cell.angle_beta   90.00
_cell.angle_gamma   90.00
#
_symmetry.space_group_name_H-M   'P 1'
#
loop_
_entity.id
_entity.type
_entity.pdbx_description
1 polymer ?
#
loop_
_entity_poly.entity_id
_entity_poly.type
_entity_poly.pdbx_seq_one_letter_code
_entity_poly.pdbx_strand_id
1 'polypeptide(L)'
;MTFPLPKGVALAVLRDVACAGALTSAAVTRQHGPRPAWKDLVPQGLLKSLLTARGEVLVLSAQGHAVLQDLGETHDRITGVERAVDRSFQNDALTLLQGLGYRVIHAHRQSGPLGHGRIVRYTIEVPPQQLAQLENDWPRSSPPPLPGQPFRESLGRPSVYATCSRGGRGRKAVQDLVERVHSYDIDTWRAPLLVFVPELAPDLRAYLRRHEAQRSKALDGHFGPGLIHGRPRYEALEVHVL
;
A
#
# COMPACT_ATOMS: atom_id res chain seq x y z
N MET A 1 -12.32 11.29 35.01
CA MET A 1 -13.60 10.70 34.57
C MET A 1 -13.32 9.31 34.01
N THR A 2 -13.84 8.26 34.64
CA THR A 2 -13.72 6.87 34.17
C THR A 2 -14.84 6.62 33.16
N PHE A 3 -14.49 6.56 31.89
CA PHE A 3 -15.45 6.17 30.84
C PHE A 3 -15.62 4.64 30.87
N PRO A 4 -16.85 4.11 30.74
CA PRO A 4 -17.03 2.68 30.62
C PRO A 4 -16.28 2.17 29.38
N LEU A 5 -15.42 1.17 29.58
CA LEU A 5 -14.69 0.53 28.50
C LEU A 5 -15.66 -0.05 27.46
N PRO A 6 -15.47 0.22 26.15
CA PRO A 6 -16.27 -0.44 25.12
C PRO A 6 -16.07 -1.96 25.20
N LYS A 7 -17.12 -2.72 24.89
CA LYS A 7 -17.12 -4.19 24.92
C LYS A 7 -17.58 -4.76 23.59
N GLY A 8 -17.27 -6.02 23.34
CA GLY A 8 -17.70 -6.75 22.14
C GLY A 8 -17.23 -6.08 20.84
N VAL A 9 -18.15 -5.91 19.89
CA VAL A 9 -17.87 -5.35 18.56
C VAL A 9 -17.26 -3.95 18.63
N ALA A 10 -17.66 -3.12 19.60
CA ALA A 10 -17.14 -1.76 19.73
C ALA A 10 -15.63 -1.75 20.06
N LEU A 11 -15.18 -2.65 20.94
CA LEU A 11 -13.76 -2.79 21.25
C LEU A 11 -12.98 -3.37 20.07
N ALA A 12 -13.57 -4.32 19.33
CA ALA A 12 -12.96 -4.88 18.12
C ALA A 12 -12.73 -3.78 17.07
N VAL A 13 -13.75 -2.94 16.80
CA VAL A 13 -13.61 -1.82 15.87
C VAL A 13 -12.54 -0.83 16.33
N LEU A 14 -12.49 -0.50 17.62
CA LEU A 14 -11.49 0.41 18.17
C LEU A 14 -10.07 -0.12 17.94
N ARG A 15 -9.85 -1.42 18.19
CA ARG A 15 -8.58 -2.12 17.97
C ARG A 15 -8.22 -2.19 16.50
N ASP A 16 -9.17 -2.49 15.62
CA ASP A 16 -8.92 -2.60 14.18
C ASP A 16 -8.55 -1.24 13.58
N VAL A 17 -9.23 -0.16 14.00
CA VAL A 17 -8.85 1.20 13.62
C VAL A 17 -7.47 1.57 14.17
N ALA A 18 -7.13 1.17 15.40
CA ALA A 18 -5.82 1.43 15.99
C ALA A 18 -4.68 0.70 15.26
N CYS A 19 -4.87 -0.59 14.99
CA CYS A 19 -3.90 -1.45 14.30
C CYS A 19 -3.67 -0.97 12.85
N ALA A 20 -4.75 -0.62 12.16
CA ALA A 20 -4.69 -0.07 10.82
C ALA A 20 -4.20 1.39 10.78
N GLY A 21 -4.26 2.10 11.91
CA GLY A 21 -4.00 3.53 12.07
C GLY A 21 -5.13 4.44 11.55
N ALA A 22 -5.74 4.08 10.42
CA ALA A 22 -6.92 4.76 9.87
C ALA A 22 -7.71 3.81 8.96
N LEU A 23 -9.04 3.83 9.04
CA LEU A 23 -9.92 3.05 8.17
C LEU A 23 -11.05 3.91 7.62
N THR A 24 -11.52 3.61 6.42
CA THR A 24 -12.78 4.19 5.92
C THR A 24 -13.96 3.59 6.69
N SER A 25 -15.04 4.35 6.88
CA SER A 25 -16.26 3.82 7.50
C SER A 25 -16.85 2.66 6.69
N ALA A 26 -16.64 2.66 5.37
CA ALA A 26 -16.98 1.55 4.49
C ALA A 26 -16.15 0.29 4.77
N ALA A 27 -14.83 0.42 5.00
CA ALA A 27 -13.98 -0.71 5.39
C ALA A 27 -14.42 -1.32 6.72
N VAL A 28 -14.68 -0.48 7.74
CA VAL A 28 -15.19 -0.94 9.04
C VAL A 28 -16.54 -1.64 8.89
N THR A 29 -17.45 -1.10 8.06
CA THR A 29 -18.76 -1.72 7.78
C THR A 29 -18.62 -3.07 7.07
N ARG A 30 -17.65 -3.21 6.16
CA ARG A 30 -17.36 -4.48 5.48
C ARG A 30 -16.83 -5.55 6.42
N GLN A 31 -16.00 -5.16 7.40
CA GLN A 31 -15.37 -6.06 8.35
C GLN A 31 -16.32 -6.50 9.49
N HIS A 32 -17.18 -5.60 9.96
CA HIS A 32 -18.01 -5.84 11.16
C HIS A 32 -19.52 -5.90 10.89
N GLY A 33 -19.94 -5.77 9.62
CA GLY A 33 -21.34 -5.84 9.21
C GLY A 33 -22.05 -4.47 9.20
N PRO A 34 -23.33 -4.46 8.78
CA PRO A 34 -24.13 -3.23 8.70
C PRO A 34 -24.41 -2.69 10.11
N ARG A 35 -24.14 -1.40 10.32
CA ARG A 35 -24.24 -0.69 11.62
C ARG A 35 -23.23 -1.13 12.68
N PRO A 36 -21.91 -1.07 12.42
CA PRO A 36 -20.94 -1.30 13.48
C PRO A 36 -21.04 -0.18 14.51
N ALA A 37 -20.74 -0.51 15.78
CA ALA A 37 -20.81 0.41 16.92
C ALA A 37 -19.84 1.62 16.84
N TRP A 38 -19.14 1.83 15.72
CA TRP A 38 -18.23 2.96 15.55
C TRP A 38 -18.92 4.32 15.63
N LYS A 39 -20.20 4.40 15.24
CA LYS A 39 -20.99 5.62 15.36
C LYS A 39 -21.16 6.09 16.80
N ASP A 40 -21.11 5.17 17.77
CA ASP A 40 -21.17 5.48 19.20
C ASP A 40 -19.77 5.82 19.75
N LEU A 41 -18.70 5.29 19.16
CA LEU A 41 -17.31 5.56 19.57
C LEU A 41 -16.87 7.00 19.25
N VAL A 42 -17.44 7.62 18.22
CA VAL A 42 -17.15 9.02 17.85
C VAL A 42 -17.66 10.02 18.90
N PRO A 43 -18.96 10.04 19.30
CA PRO A 43 -19.46 10.95 20.33
C PRO A 43 -18.89 10.64 21.72
N GLN A 44 -18.51 9.38 22.00
CA GLN A 44 -17.76 9.02 23.21
C GLN A 44 -16.32 9.57 23.22
N GLY A 45 -15.87 10.17 22.12
CA GLY A 45 -14.55 10.76 21.99
C GLY A 45 -13.44 9.73 21.81
N LEU A 46 -13.74 8.46 21.54
CA LEU A 46 -12.74 7.39 21.37
C LEU A 46 -12.21 7.33 19.93
N LEU A 47 -13.07 7.62 18.96
CA LEU A 47 -12.71 7.79 17.55
C LEU A 47 -12.90 9.24 17.12
N LYS A 48 -12.15 9.65 16.11
CA LYS A 48 -12.43 10.86 15.33
C LYS A 48 -12.87 10.45 13.94
N SER A 49 -13.94 11.10 13.49
CA SER A 49 -14.40 11.06 12.11
C SER A 49 -13.82 12.23 11.34
N LEU A 50 -13.19 11.94 10.20
CA LEU A 50 -12.66 12.92 9.27
C LEU A 50 -13.41 12.78 7.95
N LEU A 51 -14.14 13.82 7.54
CA LEU A 51 -14.82 13.85 6.24
C LEU A 51 -13.80 14.14 5.13
N THR A 52 -13.80 13.29 4.12
CA THR A 52 -12.89 13.39 2.97
C THR A 52 -13.68 13.25 1.67
N ALA A 53 -13.06 13.58 0.54
CA ALA A 53 -13.66 13.35 -0.78
C ALA A 53 -13.99 11.87 -1.06
N ARG A 54 -13.33 10.93 -0.36
CA ARG A 54 -13.54 9.47 -0.48
C ARG A 54 -14.50 8.92 0.58
N GLY A 55 -15.16 9.81 1.33
CA GLY A 55 -16.02 9.45 2.45
C GLY A 55 -15.33 9.61 3.80
N GLU A 56 -15.96 9.03 4.80
CA GLU A 56 -15.58 9.19 6.20
C GLU A 56 -14.41 8.29 6.58
N VAL A 57 -13.35 8.89 7.13
CA VAL A 57 -12.17 8.19 7.64
C VAL A 57 -12.17 8.24 9.16
N LEU A 58 -12.08 7.07 9.78
CA LEU A 58 -12.04 6.88 11.21
C LEU A 58 -10.58 6.74 11.65
N VAL A 59 -10.19 7.51 12.67
CA VAL A 59 -8.89 7.42 13.33
C VAL A 59 -9.07 7.42 14.84
N LEU A 60 -8.10 6.86 15.55
CA LEU A 60 -8.09 6.90 17.00
C LEU A 60 -7.95 8.34 17.51
N SER A 61 -8.74 8.69 18.51
CA SER A 61 -8.56 9.97 19.21
C SER A 61 -7.42 9.87 20.23
N ALA A 62 -7.05 10.99 20.86
CA ALA A 62 -6.12 10.96 22.00
C ALA A 62 -6.66 10.13 23.17
N GLN A 63 -7.98 10.21 23.43
CA GLN A 63 -8.65 9.44 24.46
C GLN A 63 -8.74 7.95 24.10
N GLY A 64 -9.03 7.62 22.83
CA GLY A 64 -9.01 6.23 22.36
C GLY A 64 -7.63 5.60 22.48
N HIS A 65 -6.55 6.36 22.20
CA HIS A 65 -5.18 5.92 22.46
C HIS A 65 -4.93 5.64 23.94
N ALA A 66 -5.32 6.55 24.82
CA ALA A 66 -5.15 6.36 26.26
C ALA A 66 -5.87 5.10 26.75
N VAL A 67 -7.10 4.88 26.30
CA VAL A 67 -7.88 3.67 26.65
C VAL A 67 -7.18 2.39 26.22
N LEU A 68 -6.64 2.31 24.99
CA LEU A 68 -5.91 1.11 24.55
C LEU A 68 -4.57 0.96 25.26
N GLN A 69 -3.90 2.06 25.59
CA GLN A 69 -2.66 2.04 26.36
C GLN A 69 -2.87 1.52 27.79
N ASP A 70 -3.97 1.91 28.44
CA ASP A 70 -4.36 1.40 29.75
C ASP A 70 -4.65 -0.12 29.72
N LEU A 71 -5.00 -0.67 28.55
CA LEU A 71 -5.14 -2.10 28.30
C LEU A 71 -3.82 -2.80 27.92
N GLY A 72 -2.69 -2.08 27.93
CA GLY A 72 -1.37 -2.60 27.59
C GLY A 72 -1.08 -2.65 26.09
N GLU A 73 -1.90 -2.03 25.24
CA GLU A 73 -1.73 -2.01 23.80
C GLU A 73 -1.10 -0.70 23.32
N THR A 74 -0.02 -0.79 22.55
CA THR A 74 0.65 0.39 21.98
C THR A 74 0.45 0.43 20.47
N HIS A 75 -0.06 1.56 19.98
CA HIS A 75 -0.38 1.76 18.56
C HIS A 75 0.19 3.09 18.05
N ASP A 76 0.58 3.12 16.78
CA ASP A 76 1.07 4.34 16.12
C ASP A 76 -0.03 5.41 16.08
N ARG A 77 0.31 6.64 16.49
CA ARG A 77 -0.61 7.76 16.42
C ARG A 77 -0.54 8.44 15.05
N ILE A 78 -1.68 8.48 14.36
CA ILE A 78 -1.81 9.28 13.14
C ILE A 78 -2.35 10.66 13.49
N THR A 79 -1.51 11.67 13.29
CA THR A 79 -1.86 13.08 13.44
C THR A 79 -1.96 13.75 12.06
N GLY A 80 -3.04 14.50 11.84
CA GLY A 80 -3.28 15.24 10.60
C GLY A 80 -4.12 14.49 9.57
N VAL A 81 -4.99 15.24 8.90
CA VAL A 81 -5.98 14.72 7.95
C VAL A 81 -5.29 14.04 6.77
N GLU A 82 -4.27 14.66 6.16
CA GLU A 82 -3.55 14.08 5.01
C GLU A 82 -3.01 12.67 5.29
N ARG A 83 -2.45 12.45 6.49
CA ARG A 83 -1.87 11.15 6.88
C ARG A 83 -2.95 10.10 7.12
N ALA A 84 -4.07 10.50 7.72
CA ALA A 84 -5.21 9.61 7.93
C ALA A 84 -5.81 9.16 6.60
N VAL A 85 -6.01 10.10 5.68
CA VAL A 85 -6.52 9.84 4.33
C VAL A 85 -5.58 8.89 3.59
N ASP A 86 -4.28 9.19 3.54
CA ASP A 86 -3.30 8.30 2.90
C ASP A 86 -3.28 6.91 3.51
N ARG A 87 -3.30 6.82 4.85
CA ARG A 87 -3.29 5.53 5.51
C ARG A 87 -4.53 4.71 5.18
N SER A 88 -5.72 5.33 5.21
CA SER A 88 -6.95 4.64 4.84
C SER A 88 -6.91 4.14 3.39
N PHE A 89 -6.35 4.92 2.46
CA PHE A 89 -6.16 4.52 1.07
C PHE A 89 -5.17 3.37 0.90
N GLN A 90 -4.07 3.39 1.67
CA GLN A 90 -3.14 2.27 1.72
C GLN A 90 -3.83 1.00 2.22
N ASN A 91 -4.64 1.09 3.27
CA ASN A 91 -5.35 -0.06 3.81
C ASN A 91 -6.41 -0.60 2.82
N ASP A 92 -7.11 0.27 2.09
CA ASP A 92 -8.02 -0.14 1.01
C ASP A 92 -7.26 -0.91 -0.09
N ALA A 93 -6.09 -0.39 -0.53
CA ALA A 93 -5.23 -1.02 -1.52
C ALA A 93 -4.75 -2.41 -1.08
N LEU A 94 -4.27 -2.51 0.16
CA LEU A 94 -3.79 -3.78 0.71
C LEU A 94 -4.92 -4.79 0.86
N THR A 95 -6.12 -4.35 1.25
CA THR A 95 -7.30 -5.22 1.35
C THR A 95 -7.67 -5.79 -0.02
N LEU A 96 -7.63 -4.97 -1.07
CA LEU A 96 -7.86 -5.42 -2.44
C LEU A 96 -6.84 -6.48 -2.86
N LEU A 97 -5.55 -6.22 -2.61
CA LEU A 97 -4.47 -7.15 -2.95
C LEU A 97 -4.55 -8.46 -2.16
N GLN A 98 -4.91 -8.41 -0.88
CA GLN A 98 -5.15 -9.60 -0.07
C GLN A 98 -6.30 -10.44 -0.63
N GLY A 99 -7.37 -9.79 -1.11
CA GLY A 99 -8.46 -10.46 -1.83
C GLY A 99 -8.02 -11.18 -3.11
N LEU A 100 -6.92 -10.74 -3.73
CA LEU A 100 -6.28 -11.36 -4.88
C LEU A 100 -5.21 -12.41 -4.50
N GLY A 101 -5.04 -12.70 -3.20
CA GLY A 101 -4.10 -13.71 -2.70
C GLY A 101 -2.68 -13.20 -2.42
N TYR A 102 -2.44 -11.88 -2.52
CA TYR A 102 -1.15 -11.31 -2.14
C TYR A 102 -0.98 -11.26 -0.61
N ARG A 103 0.26 -11.35 -0.15
CA ARG A 103 0.60 -11.27 1.28
C ARG A 103 1.46 -10.05 1.58
N VAL A 104 1.11 -9.27 2.61
CA VAL A 104 1.94 -8.15 3.05
C VAL A 104 3.16 -8.67 3.81
N ILE A 105 4.36 -8.28 3.39
CA ILE A 105 5.63 -8.71 4.01
C ILE A 105 6.20 -7.62 4.90
N HIS A 106 6.29 -6.39 4.38
CA HIS A 106 6.94 -5.31 5.10
C HIS A 106 6.37 -3.94 4.76
N ALA A 107 6.28 -3.05 5.75
CA ALA A 107 5.91 -1.65 5.56
C ALA A 107 7.16 -0.76 5.66
N HIS A 108 7.51 -0.07 4.59
CA HIS A 108 8.69 0.80 4.55
C HIS A 108 8.33 2.19 5.04
N ARG A 109 9.06 2.68 6.04
CA ARG A 109 8.81 3.96 6.70
C ARG A 109 9.89 4.97 6.33
N GLN A 110 9.48 6.19 5.98
CA GLN A 110 10.37 7.34 5.91
C GLN A 110 10.41 8.01 7.28
N SER A 111 11.61 8.11 7.85
CA SER A 111 11.85 8.76 9.14
C SER A 111 11.30 10.19 9.14
N GLY A 112 10.57 10.55 10.19
CA GLY A 112 10.13 11.91 10.45
C GLY A 112 10.84 12.48 11.67
N PRO A 113 10.88 13.81 11.85
CA PRO A 113 11.56 14.48 12.97
C PRO A 113 11.04 14.09 14.37
N LEU A 114 9.96 13.29 14.46
CA LEU A 114 9.33 12.86 15.71
C LEU A 114 9.17 11.33 15.80
N GLY A 115 9.92 10.54 15.02
CA GLY A 115 9.83 9.07 15.05
C GLY A 115 8.53 8.49 14.47
N HIS A 116 7.52 9.31 14.18
CA HIS A 116 6.27 8.93 13.51
C HIS A 116 6.50 8.79 11.99
N GLY A 117 7.28 7.79 11.60
CA GLY A 117 7.66 7.56 10.22
C GLY A 117 6.44 7.30 9.33
N ARG A 118 6.34 8.04 8.23
CA ARG A 118 5.27 7.85 7.22
C ARG A 118 5.56 6.58 6.45
N ILE A 119 4.58 5.69 6.31
CA ILE A 119 4.72 4.56 5.40
C ILE A 119 4.64 5.07 3.97
N VAL A 120 5.72 4.86 3.23
CA VAL A 120 5.88 5.34 1.86
C VAL A 120 5.57 4.26 0.84
N ARG A 121 5.70 2.98 1.23
CA ARG A 121 5.38 1.80 0.42
C ARG A 121 5.27 0.55 1.27
N TYR A 122 4.74 -0.51 0.67
CA TYR A 122 4.76 -1.86 1.21
C TYR A 122 5.56 -2.78 0.27
N THR A 123 6.24 -3.77 0.82
CA THR A 123 6.62 -4.97 0.07
C THR A 123 5.54 -6.00 0.31
N ILE A 124 4.98 -6.52 -0.77
CA ILE A 124 4.05 -7.65 -0.75
C ILE A 124 4.72 -8.85 -1.38
N GLU A 125 4.11 -10.02 -1.25
CA GLU A 125 4.47 -11.25 -1.93
C GLU A 125 3.30 -11.69 -2.80
N VAL A 126 3.60 -12.10 -4.03
CA VAL A 126 2.62 -12.62 -4.98
C VAL A 126 1.99 -13.94 -4.47
N PRO A 127 0.81 -14.33 -4.98
CA PRO A 127 0.20 -15.61 -4.66
C PRO A 127 1.15 -16.82 -4.88
N PRO A 128 1.05 -17.91 -4.10
CA PRO A 128 1.97 -19.04 -4.17
C PRO A 128 2.12 -19.66 -5.57
N GLN A 129 1.02 -19.76 -6.33
CA GLN A 129 1.03 -20.28 -7.70
C GLN A 129 1.86 -19.40 -8.64
N GLN A 130 1.71 -18.08 -8.50
CA GLN A 130 2.47 -17.10 -9.27
C GLN A 130 3.95 -17.10 -8.85
N LEU A 131 4.24 -17.26 -7.56
CA LEU A 131 5.61 -17.39 -7.06
C LEU A 131 6.30 -18.64 -7.63
N ALA A 132 5.61 -19.78 -7.63
CA ALA A 132 6.15 -21.02 -8.20
C ALA A 132 6.42 -20.88 -9.70
N GLN A 133 5.52 -20.23 -10.44
CA GLN A 133 5.74 -19.90 -11.85
C GLN A 133 6.99 -19.01 -12.03
N LEU A 134 7.10 -17.94 -11.23
CA LEU A 134 8.25 -17.04 -11.24
C LEU A 134 9.57 -17.76 -10.91
N GLU A 135 9.58 -18.70 -9.99
CA GLU A 135 10.78 -19.47 -9.64
C GLU A 135 11.19 -20.44 -10.76
N ASN A 136 10.24 -21.03 -11.48
CA ASN A 136 10.49 -21.89 -12.64
C ASN A 136 11.02 -21.10 -13.83
N ASP A 137 10.41 -19.94 -14.09
CA ASP A 137 10.77 -19.08 -15.21
C ASP A 137 12.08 -18.34 -14.93
N TRP A 138 12.41 -18.06 -13.68
CA TRP A 138 13.63 -17.33 -13.31
C TRP A 138 14.37 -18.00 -12.13
N PRO A 139 14.94 -19.20 -12.34
CA PRO A 139 15.65 -19.93 -11.30
C PRO A 139 16.77 -19.07 -10.71
N ARG A 140 16.80 -18.99 -9.38
CA ARG A 140 17.64 -18.06 -8.60
C ARG A 140 19.09 -18.07 -9.07
N SER A 141 19.52 -16.98 -9.69
CA SER A 141 20.90 -16.79 -10.16
C SER A 141 21.54 -15.52 -9.60
N SER A 142 20.84 -14.80 -8.72
CA SER A 142 21.33 -13.54 -8.16
C SER A 142 21.87 -13.75 -6.74
N PRO A 143 23.14 -13.42 -6.47
CA PRO A 143 23.67 -13.40 -5.10
C PRO A 143 22.91 -12.37 -4.25
N PRO A 144 22.85 -12.55 -2.91
CA PRO A 144 22.23 -11.58 -2.00
C PRO A 144 22.89 -10.20 -2.14
N PRO A 145 22.15 -9.10 -1.89
CA PRO A 145 22.70 -7.76 -2.00
C PRO A 145 23.86 -7.55 -1.03
N LEU A 146 24.93 -6.94 -1.51
CA LEU A 146 26.06 -6.53 -0.67
C LEU A 146 25.66 -5.33 0.21
N PRO A 147 26.24 -5.18 1.41
CA PRO A 147 26.00 -4.03 2.27
C PRO A 147 26.29 -2.71 1.52
N GLY A 148 25.34 -1.77 1.56
CA GLY A 148 25.47 -0.45 0.92
C GLY A 148 24.97 -0.36 -0.53
N GLN A 149 24.49 -1.45 -1.13
CA GLN A 149 23.80 -1.37 -2.42
C GLN A 149 22.39 -0.78 -2.31
N PRO A 150 21.92 -0.06 -3.34
CA PRO A 150 20.54 0.39 -3.41
C PRO A 150 19.57 -0.81 -3.36
N PHE A 151 18.35 -0.53 -2.92
CA PHE A 151 17.24 -1.48 -2.85
C PHE A 151 17.18 -2.37 -4.10
N ARG A 152 17.03 -3.69 -3.92
CA ARG A 152 16.72 -4.64 -5.00
C ARG A 152 15.39 -5.32 -4.70
N GLU A 153 14.47 -5.31 -5.65
CA GLU A 153 13.27 -6.12 -5.57
C GLU A 153 13.63 -7.61 -5.55
N SER A 154 13.04 -8.34 -4.60
CA SER A 154 13.20 -9.80 -4.53
C SER A 154 12.17 -10.47 -5.45
N LEU A 155 12.53 -11.63 -6.00
CA LEU A 155 11.63 -12.41 -6.86
C LEU A 155 10.26 -12.62 -6.18
N GLY A 156 9.18 -12.30 -6.90
CA GLY A 156 7.81 -12.43 -6.40
C GLY A 156 7.45 -11.50 -5.24
N ARG A 157 8.27 -10.46 -4.97
CA ARG A 157 8.03 -9.52 -3.86
C ARG A 157 7.99 -8.06 -4.30
N PRO A 158 6.94 -7.67 -5.06
CA PRO A 158 6.85 -6.32 -5.59
C PRO A 158 6.62 -5.27 -4.51
N SER A 159 6.98 -4.03 -4.85
CA SER A 159 6.64 -2.85 -4.07
C SER A 159 5.24 -2.31 -4.40
N VAL A 160 4.51 -1.87 -3.39
CA VAL A 160 3.19 -1.22 -3.51
C VAL A 160 3.28 0.22 -3.04
N TYR A 161 2.84 1.13 -3.90
CA TYR A 161 2.76 2.56 -3.62
C TYR A 161 1.31 3.01 -3.71
N ALA A 162 0.74 3.43 -2.57
CA ALA A 162 -0.61 3.97 -2.50
C ALA A 162 -0.56 5.32 -1.75
N THR A 163 -0.97 6.39 -2.41
CA THR A 163 -1.03 7.75 -1.85
C THR A 163 -2.12 8.52 -2.57
N CYS A 164 -2.99 9.19 -1.83
CA CYS A 164 -4.09 9.99 -2.38
C CYS A 164 -4.12 11.42 -1.82
N SER A 165 -3.36 11.73 -0.76
CA SER A 165 -3.16 13.10 -0.30
C SER A 165 -2.47 13.95 -1.37
N ARG A 166 -2.74 15.27 -1.36
CA ARG A 166 -2.18 16.26 -2.30
C ARG A 166 -2.42 15.92 -3.79
N GLY A 167 -3.55 15.29 -4.10
CA GLY A 167 -3.88 14.85 -5.46
C GLY A 167 -3.30 13.49 -5.85
N GLY A 168 -2.67 12.78 -4.90
CA GLY A 168 -2.10 11.45 -5.11
C GLY A 168 -0.82 11.45 -5.95
N ARG A 169 -0.47 10.29 -6.50
CA ARG A 169 0.71 10.16 -7.37
C ARG A 169 0.36 10.57 -8.80
N GLY A 170 0.60 11.85 -9.12
CA GLY A 170 0.56 12.34 -10.50
C GLY A 170 1.68 11.77 -11.37
N ARG A 171 1.63 12.06 -12.67
CA ARG A 171 2.60 11.56 -13.68
C ARG A 171 4.05 11.74 -13.26
N LYS A 172 4.45 12.92 -12.79
CA LYS A 172 5.84 13.20 -12.38
C LYS A 172 6.29 12.30 -11.22
N ALA A 173 5.42 12.06 -10.24
CA ALA A 173 5.76 11.20 -9.10
C ALA A 173 5.90 9.72 -9.50
N VAL A 174 5.10 9.27 -10.48
CA VAL A 174 5.25 7.92 -11.07
C VAL A 174 6.51 7.84 -11.90
N GLN A 175 6.80 8.86 -12.71
CA GLN A 175 8.02 8.96 -13.48
C GLN A 175 9.26 8.90 -12.58
N ASP A 176 9.29 9.69 -11.50
CA ASP A 176 10.40 9.67 -10.53
C ASP A 176 10.55 8.29 -9.85
N LEU A 177 9.44 7.56 -9.59
CA LEU A 177 9.53 6.20 -9.08
C LEU A 177 10.24 5.27 -10.07
N VAL A 178 9.80 5.28 -11.34
CA VAL A 178 10.34 4.40 -12.38
C VAL A 178 11.79 4.76 -12.71
N GLU A 179 12.07 6.04 -12.97
CA GLU A 179 13.34 6.51 -13.52
C GLU A 179 14.42 6.78 -12.47
N ARG A 180 14.06 6.91 -11.18
CA ARG A 180 15.04 7.21 -10.11
C ARG A 180 15.08 6.19 -9.00
N VAL A 181 13.92 5.76 -8.52
CA VAL A 181 13.86 4.82 -7.38
C VAL A 181 14.13 3.40 -7.84
N HIS A 182 13.65 3.04 -9.03
CA HIS A 182 13.71 1.68 -9.55
C HIS A 182 14.46 1.56 -10.88
N SER A 183 15.18 2.60 -11.32
CA SER A 183 15.85 2.59 -12.62
C SER A 183 16.90 1.51 -12.77
N TYR A 184 17.56 1.12 -11.69
CA TYR A 184 18.52 0.01 -11.66
C TYR A 184 17.86 -1.37 -11.60
N ASP A 185 16.55 -1.41 -11.37
CA ASP A 185 15.78 -2.64 -11.22
C ASP A 185 14.92 -2.96 -12.46
N ILE A 186 14.74 -2.04 -13.41
CA ILE A 186 13.88 -2.26 -14.60
C ILE A 186 14.30 -3.50 -15.42
N ASP A 187 15.58 -3.84 -15.45
CA ASP A 187 16.11 -5.04 -16.14
C ASP A 187 16.10 -6.29 -15.25
N THR A 188 15.86 -6.16 -13.94
CA THR A 188 15.82 -7.24 -12.96
C THR A 188 14.44 -7.45 -12.33
N TRP A 189 13.46 -6.62 -12.67
CA TRP A 189 12.07 -6.71 -12.22
C TRP A 189 11.45 -8.02 -12.67
N ARG A 190 11.18 -8.87 -11.69
CA ARG A 190 10.51 -10.16 -11.86
C ARG A 190 9.15 -10.17 -11.15
N ALA A 191 8.58 -8.99 -10.93
CA ALA A 191 7.22 -8.73 -10.45
C ALA A 191 6.81 -7.29 -10.86
N PRO A 192 5.51 -6.99 -11.02
CA PRO A 192 5.06 -5.64 -11.38
C PRO A 192 5.21 -4.66 -10.22
N LEU A 193 5.66 -3.43 -10.50
CA LEU A 193 5.53 -2.32 -9.55
C LEU A 193 4.04 -1.97 -9.41
N LEU A 194 3.47 -2.05 -8.20
CA LEU A 194 2.05 -1.75 -7.99
C LEU A 194 1.85 -0.30 -7.54
N VAL A 195 1.11 0.49 -8.33
CA VAL A 195 0.80 1.88 -7.99
C VAL A 195 -0.70 2.09 -7.95
N PHE A 196 -1.20 2.55 -6.80
CA PHE A 196 -2.59 2.94 -6.63
C PHE A 196 -2.72 4.46 -6.72
N VAL A 197 -3.64 4.90 -7.59
CA VAL A 197 -3.96 6.32 -7.79
C VAL A 197 -5.44 6.58 -7.52
N PRO A 198 -5.80 7.74 -6.93
CA PRO A 198 -7.19 8.05 -6.58
C PRO A 198 -8.07 8.28 -7.83
N GLU A 199 -7.47 8.71 -8.94
CA GLU A 199 -8.16 8.85 -10.23
C GLU A 199 -7.15 8.58 -11.35
N LEU A 200 -7.61 7.92 -12.42
CA LEU A 200 -6.81 7.65 -13.61
C LEU A 200 -6.70 8.93 -14.45
N ALA A 201 -5.68 9.73 -14.18
CA ALA A 201 -5.39 10.90 -15.01
C ALA A 201 -5.03 10.44 -16.45
N PRO A 202 -5.69 10.96 -17.52
CA PRO A 202 -5.48 10.50 -18.89
C PRO A 202 -4.02 10.60 -19.37
N ASP A 203 -3.29 11.59 -18.85
CA ASP A 203 -1.86 11.82 -19.09
C ASP A 203 -0.99 10.73 -18.47
N LEU A 204 -1.34 10.24 -17.28
CA LEU A 204 -0.67 9.11 -16.64
C LEU A 204 -0.86 7.85 -17.47
N ARG A 205 -2.09 7.54 -17.91
CA ARG A 205 -2.35 6.38 -18.79
C ARG A 205 -1.55 6.45 -20.09
N ALA A 206 -1.51 7.63 -20.72
CA ALA A 206 -0.75 7.84 -21.95
C ALA A 206 0.76 7.70 -21.74
N TYR A 207 1.28 8.17 -20.59
CA TYR A 207 2.67 7.98 -20.20
C TYR A 207 3.02 6.49 -20.02
N LEU A 208 2.20 5.75 -19.27
CA LEU A 208 2.40 4.33 -19.00
C LEU A 208 2.46 3.50 -20.29
N ARG A 209 1.49 3.69 -21.18
CA ARG A 209 1.44 3.00 -22.49
C ARG A 209 2.66 3.30 -23.34
N ARG A 210 3.13 4.55 -23.37
CA ARG A 210 4.34 4.93 -24.12
C ARG A 210 5.59 4.28 -23.54
N HIS A 211 5.72 4.28 -22.22
CA HIS A 211 6.85 3.71 -21.52
C HIS A 211 6.94 2.19 -21.77
N GLU A 212 5.82 1.48 -21.68
CA GLU A 212 5.74 0.05 -22.00
C GLU A 212 6.11 -0.26 -23.45
N ALA A 213 5.61 0.54 -24.41
CA ALA A 213 5.93 0.40 -25.82
C ALA A 213 7.43 0.66 -26.12
N GLN A 214 8.03 1.67 -25.46
CA GLN A 214 9.46 1.96 -25.58
C GLN A 214 10.32 0.83 -25.03
N ARG A 215 9.95 0.29 -23.86
CA ARG A 215 10.65 -0.86 -23.26
C ARG A 215 10.57 -2.11 -24.12
N SER A 216 9.37 -2.43 -24.61
CA SER A 216 9.17 -3.59 -25.49
C SER A 216 10.08 -3.52 -26.71
N LYS A 217 10.15 -2.35 -27.36
CA LYS A 217 11.08 -2.09 -28.47
C LYS A 217 12.55 -2.21 -28.09
N ALA A 218 12.94 -1.69 -26.92
CA ALA A 218 14.33 -1.76 -26.46
C ALA A 218 14.75 -3.22 -26.19
N LEU A 219 13.89 -4.01 -25.56
CA LEU A 219 14.11 -5.43 -25.29
C LEU A 219 14.13 -6.26 -26.59
N ASP A 220 13.21 -6.00 -27.52
CA ASP A 220 13.22 -6.64 -28.85
C ASP A 220 14.50 -6.30 -29.64
N GLY A 221 15.03 -5.09 -29.47
CA GLY A 221 16.31 -4.69 -30.07
C GLY A 221 17.54 -5.37 -29.44
N HIS A 222 17.48 -5.69 -28.14
CA HIS A 222 18.60 -6.30 -27.41
C HIS A 222 18.62 -7.83 -27.50
N PHE A 223 17.46 -8.46 -27.44
CA PHE A 223 17.33 -9.92 -27.38
C PHE A 223 16.75 -10.53 -28.65
N GLY A 224 16.36 -9.69 -29.63
CA GLY A 224 15.68 -10.08 -30.85
C GLY A 224 14.15 -10.14 -30.66
N PRO A 225 13.37 -9.87 -31.72
CA PRO A 225 11.92 -9.83 -31.64
C PRO A 225 11.38 -11.20 -31.22
N GLY A 226 10.69 -11.24 -30.08
CA GLY A 226 10.00 -12.44 -29.63
C GLY A 226 10.87 -13.59 -29.07
N LEU A 227 12.18 -13.40 -28.90
CA LEU A 227 13.03 -14.44 -28.27
C LEU A 227 12.79 -14.59 -26.76
N ILE A 228 12.03 -13.68 -26.15
CA ILE A 228 11.51 -13.77 -24.77
C ILE A 228 10.02 -14.21 -24.78
N HIS A 229 9.65 -15.17 -25.62
CA HIS A 229 8.28 -15.71 -25.71
C HIS A 229 8.00 -16.96 -24.86
N GLY A 230 8.99 -17.48 -24.13
CA GLY A 230 8.81 -18.65 -23.26
C GLY A 230 8.49 -18.34 -21.79
N ARG A 231 8.59 -17.07 -21.35
CA ARG A 231 8.40 -16.67 -19.95
C ARG A 231 7.31 -15.59 -19.87
N PRO A 232 6.42 -15.63 -18.87
CA PRO A 232 5.32 -14.68 -18.72
C PRO A 232 5.86 -13.25 -18.61
N ARG A 233 5.42 -12.37 -19.51
CA ARG A 233 5.75 -10.94 -19.43
C ARG A 233 4.96 -10.35 -18.25
N TYR A 234 5.65 -9.92 -17.20
CA TYR A 234 5.02 -9.04 -16.21
C TYR A 234 5.12 -7.60 -16.72
N GLU A 235 3.99 -6.91 -16.78
CA GLU A 235 3.96 -5.46 -16.97
C GLU A 235 4.86 -4.84 -15.89
N ALA A 236 5.79 -3.96 -16.27
CA ALA A 236 6.74 -3.35 -15.33
C ALA A 236 6.01 -2.61 -14.19
N LEU A 237 4.81 -2.13 -14.50
CA LEU A 237 4.06 -1.21 -13.68
C LEU A 237 2.57 -1.50 -13.86
N GLU A 238 1.95 -1.98 -12.81
CA GLU A 238 0.50 -2.20 -12.75
C GLU A 238 -0.13 -1.03 -11.99
N VAL A 239 -1.06 -0.32 -12.64
CA VAL A 239 -1.71 0.85 -12.07
C VAL A 239 -3.16 0.56 -11.80
N HIS A 240 -3.53 0.63 -10.52
CA HIS A 240 -4.88 0.41 -10.06
C HIS A 240 -5.53 1.73 -9.62
N VAL A 241 -6.84 1.83 -9.85
CA VAL A 241 -7.68 2.91 -9.33
C VAL A 241 -8.55 2.38 -8.21
N LEU A 242 -8.70 3.17 -7.15
CA LEU A 242 -9.44 2.84 -5.93
C LEU A 242 -10.53 3.87 -5.62
#